data_AF-A0A9D4XZX0-F1
#
_entry.id   AF-A0A9D4XZX0-F1
#
_cell.length_a   1.000
_cell.length_b   1.000
_cell.length_c   1.000
_cell.angle_alpha   90.00
_cell.angle_beta   90.00
_cell.angle_gamma   90.00
#
_symmetry.space_group_name_H-M   'P 1'
#
loop_
_entity.id
_entity.type
_entity.pdbx_description
1 polymer ?
#
loop_
_entity_poly.entity_id
_entity_poly.type
_entity_poly.pdbx_seq_one_letter_code
_entity_poly.pdbx_strand_id
1 'polypeptide(L)'
;MKVVALVSGGKDSCYAMMKSIQYGHQIVALANLMPVDDSVDELDSYMFQTVGHQIIINYAECMGLPLFRRRIQGSSRHLELGYKTTQGDEVEDMYILLREVKRQIPSVTAVCSGAIASDYQRLRVESVCSRLGLVSLAYLWKQDQSLLLHEMISNGIVAITVKVAAMGLDPAKHLGKELAMLNAYLHKLKEAYGINVCGEGGEYETLTLDCPLFINARIVLDKYQVVMHSSDSIAPVGVLHPLAFHLENKADIQSLKTVDKIHEGRMQKRGPVFEVHDSLERLEATCKPLDSADQIDGVEHKFKISRTNNKSTFSIGCWLQDSCNAGLREDLTIVLRKIESQLEGFGFGWENVLYIHLYIDDMNKFSEANETYVKFITHEKCPFGVPSRSTVEMPLVEMDFSRAYMEVLVSNNKDKKVLHVQSISCWAPSCIGPYSQATLHEGILLMAGQLGLDPPTMNLCSGGPGVEHEQALKNSEAIAKSFNCSISTSAIAFVIYCSKNISSLDRLDIEKKQETILRQMKISDLQEGKKYKALEPITLYVLVSDLPKRYISFIDLIS
;
A
#
# COMPACT_ATOMS: atom_id res chain seq x y z
N MET A 1 -1.93 14.41 7.34
CA MET A 1 -1.01 13.68 8.26
C MET A 1 0.36 14.32 8.24
N LYS A 2 1.16 14.16 9.30
CA LYS A 2 2.58 14.50 9.33
C LYS A 2 3.40 13.28 8.89
N VAL A 3 4.24 13.47 7.89
CA VAL A 3 4.87 12.39 7.12
C VAL A 3 6.39 12.50 7.21
N VAL A 4 7.04 11.37 7.45
CA VAL A 4 8.47 11.20 7.12
C VAL A 4 8.59 10.61 5.73
N ALA A 5 9.42 11.19 4.88
CA ALA A 5 9.67 10.68 3.54
C ALA A 5 10.94 9.81 3.51
N LEU A 6 10.82 8.58 3.00
CA LEU A 6 11.99 7.78 2.64
C LEU A 6 12.58 8.34 1.35
N VAL A 7 13.81 8.83 1.41
CA VAL A 7 14.50 9.46 0.28
C VAL A 7 15.74 8.66 -0.12
N SER A 8 15.84 8.35 -1.41
CA SER A 8 17.01 7.73 -2.05
C SER A 8 17.83 8.73 -2.87
N GLY A 9 17.34 9.97 -3.01
CA GLY A 9 17.87 10.94 -3.97
C GLY A 9 17.23 10.82 -5.36
N GLY A 10 16.57 9.70 -5.68
CA GLY A 10 15.92 9.49 -6.97
C GLY A 10 14.67 10.36 -7.20
N LYS A 11 14.31 10.49 -8.48
CA LYS A 11 13.11 11.19 -8.96
C LYS A 11 11.84 10.71 -8.26
N ASP A 12 11.75 9.41 -7.98
CA ASP A 12 10.53 8.78 -7.50
C ASP A 12 10.26 9.18 -6.04
N SER A 13 11.31 9.23 -5.22
CA SER A 13 11.20 9.69 -3.83
C SER A 13 10.78 11.16 -3.74
N CYS A 14 11.30 12.03 -4.62
CA CYS A 14 10.89 13.43 -4.68
C CYS A 14 9.44 13.58 -5.17
N TYR A 15 9.04 12.83 -6.19
CA TYR A 15 7.68 12.91 -6.70
C TYR A 15 6.64 12.35 -5.72
N ALA A 16 6.98 11.29 -4.99
CA ALA A 16 6.12 10.74 -3.95
C ALA A 16 5.87 11.76 -2.82
N MET A 17 6.87 12.55 -2.44
CA MET A 17 6.69 13.69 -1.52
C MET A 17 5.76 14.76 -2.10
N MET A 18 5.91 15.10 -3.38
CA MET A 18 5.05 16.07 -4.06
C MET A 18 3.59 15.59 -4.08
N LYS A 19 3.33 14.33 -4.44
CA LYS A 19 1.99 13.73 -4.37
C LYS A 19 1.44 13.74 -2.93
N SER A 20 2.27 13.43 -1.94
CA SER A 20 1.85 13.49 -0.54
C SER A 20 1.39 14.90 -0.14
N ILE A 21 2.10 15.94 -0.56
CA ILE A 21 1.68 17.33 -0.31
C ILE A 21 0.41 17.68 -1.09
N GLN A 22 0.28 17.23 -2.34
CA GLN A 22 -0.91 17.42 -3.15
C GLN A 22 -2.17 16.84 -2.48
N TYR A 23 -2.06 15.69 -1.80
CA TYR A 23 -3.15 15.08 -1.04
C TYR A 23 -3.29 15.62 0.40
N GLY A 24 -2.68 16.77 0.70
CA GLY A 24 -2.88 17.49 1.97
C GLY A 24 -2.05 16.96 3.14
N HIS A 25 -1.01 16.16 2.87
CA HIS A 25 -0.05 15.78 3.90
C HIS A 25 1.06 16.82 4.07
N GLN A 26 1.69 16.81 5.25
CA GLN A 26 2.82 17.67 5.56
C GLN A 26 4.07 16.81 5.71
N ILE A 27 5.07 17.01 4.86
CA ILE A 27 6.40 16.40 5.06
C ILE A 27 7.09 17.15 6.20
N VAL A 28 7.48 16.42 7.24
CA VAL A 28 8.12 16.99 8.45
C VAL A 28 9.56 16.52 8.65
N ALA A 29 9.96 15.44 7.99
CA ALA A 29 11.32 14.90 8.05
C ALA A 29 11.64 14.06 6.81
N LEU A 30 12.93 13.91 6.54
CA LEU A 30 13.48 13.01 5.52
C LEU A 30 14.21 11.87 6.24
N ALA A 31 14.16 10.68 5.67
CA ALA A 31 14.86 9.50 6.17
C ALA A 31 15.60 8.82 5.02
N ASN A 32 16.90 8.60 5.18
CA ASN A 32 17.76 8.00 4.15
C ASN A 32 18.59 6.86 4.74
N LEU A 33 18.70 5.76 3.99
CA LEU A 33 19.68 4.71 4.25
C LEU A 33 20.86 4.87 3.28
N MET A 34 22.07 4.63 3.77
CA MET A 34 23.32 4.81 3.00
C MET A 34 24.32 3.68 3.27
N PRO A 35 25.32 3.47 2.40
CA PRO A 35 26.38 2.49 2.63
C PRO A 35 27.17 2.72 3.93
N VAL A 36 27.84 1.67 4.42
CA VAL A 36 28.75 1.78 5.57
C VAL A 36 29.99 2.61 5.24
N ASP A 37 30.48 2.47 4.00
CA ASP A 37 31.67 3.14 3.49
C ASP A 37 31.25 4.17 2.42
N ASP A 38 31.62 5.43 2.63
CA ASP A 38 31.26 6.55 1.72
C ASP A 38 31.96 6.44 0.34
N SER A 39 33.01 5.61 0.24
CA SER A 39 33.69 5.31 -1.03
C SER A 39 32.96 4.27 -1.88
N VAL A 40 31.97 3.58 -1.31
CA VAL A 40 31.15 2.59 -2.01
C VAL A 40 29.87 3.26 -2.50
N ASP A 41 29.74 3.43 -3.81
CA ASP A 41 28.55 4.04 -4.41
C ASP A 41 27.36 3.07 -4.46
N GLU A 42 27.61 1.81 -4.85
CA GLU A 42 26.57 0.82 -5.11
C GLU A 42 26.67 -0.36 -4.15
N LEU A 43 25.57 -0.67 -3.48
CA LEU A 43 25.34 -1.94 -2.81
C LEU A 43 24.42 -2.82 -3.64
N ASP A 44 24.61 -4.14 -3.55
CA ASP A 44 23.66 -5.12 -4.08
C ASP A 44 22.45 -5.23 -3.13
N SER A 45 21.64 -4.18 -3.10
CA SER A 45 20.43 -4.04 -2.28
C SER A 45 19.19 -4.09 -3.17
N TYR A 46 18.24 -4.95 -2.80
CA TYR A 46 16.93 -5.04 -3.48
C TYR A 46 15.99 -3.92 -3.00
N MET A 47 16.30 -3.28 -1.88
CA MET A 47 15.46 -2.26 -1.25
C MET A 47 15.89 -0.83 -1.56
N PHE A 48 17.19 -0.55 -1.58
CA PHE A 48 17.69 0.81 -1.47
C PHE A 48 18.64 1.15 -2.62
N GLN A 49 18.32 2.22 -3.33
CA GLN A 49 19.30 2.93 -4.15
C GLN A 49 20.34 3.57 -3.22
N THR A 50 21.62 3.32 -3.49
CA THR A 50 22.74 3.93 -2.76
C THR A 50 23.59 4.86 -3.63
N VAL A 51 23.44 4.79 -4.95
CA VAL A 51 24.21 5.61 -5.88
C VAL A 51 23.82 7.08 -5.72
N GLY A 52 24.82 7.94 -5.50
CA GLY A 52 24.63 9.37 -5.24
C GLY A 52 24.32 9.73 -3.78
N HIS A 53 24.45 8.78 -2.84
CA HIS A 53 24.14 9.02 -1.42
C HIS A 53 24.97 10.15 -0.80
N GLN A 54 26.15 10.47 -1.32
CA GLN A 54 27.00 11.55 -0.82
C GLN A 54 26.32 12.92 -0.96
N ILE A 55 25.45 13.08 -1.96
CA ILE A 55 24.76 14.34 -2.24
C ILE A 55 23.49 14.52 -1.41
N ILE A 56 22.86 13.43 -0.96
CA ILE A 56 21.56 13.44 -0.25
C ILE A 56 21.61 14.28 1.02
N ILE A 57 22.77 14.42 1.68
CA ILE A 57 22.93 15.28 2.85
C ILE A 57 22.44 16.71 2.62
N ASN A 58 22.58 17.21 1.39
CA ASN A 58 22.17 18.56 1.01
C ASN A 58 20.65 18.73 0.89
N TYR A 59 19.87 17.64 0.84
CA TYR A 59 18.40 17.75 0.77
C TYR A 59 17.83 18.41 2.01
N ALA A 60 18.47 18.21 3.18
CA ALA A 60 18.09 18.87 4.42
C ALA A 60 18.14 20.40 4.29
N GLU A 61 19.19 20.91 3.64
CA GLU A 61 19.37 22.33 3.39
C GLU A 61 18.45 22.83 2.27
N CYS A 62 18.38 22.11 1.14
CA CYS A 62 17.53 22.48 0.00
C CYS A 62 16.06 22.60 0.39
N MET A 63 15.55 21.68 1.21
CA MET A 63 14.15 21.65 1.63
C MET A 63 13.88 22.37 2.96
N GLY A 64 14.92 22.63 3.76
CA GLY A 64 14.76 23.17 5.12
C GLY A 64 14.10 22.17 6.09
N LEU A 65 14.32 20.87 5.90
CA LEU A 65 13.72 19.79 6.68
C LEU A 65 14.80 18.96 7.40
N PRO A 66 14.52 18.42 8.60
CA PRO A 66 15.44 17.52 9.27
C PRO A 66 15.65 16.24 8.45
N LEU A 67 16.90 15.82 8.29
CA LEU A 67 17.28 14.58 7.60
C LEU A 67 17.90 13.61 8.58
N PHE A 68 17.30 12.42 8.69
CA PHE A 68 17.80 11.31 9.47
C PHE A 68 18.50 10.33 8.53
N ARG A 69 19.74 9.95 8.84
CA ARG A 69 20.54 9.03 8.03
C ARG A 69 20.99 7.84 8.85
N ARG A 70 20.90 6.65 8.27
CA ARG A 70 21.45 5.42 8.87
C ARG A 70 22.33 4.68 7.86
N ARG A 71 23.48 4.19 8.33
CA ARG A 71 24.33 3.27 7.56
C ARG A 71 23.71 1.87 7.56
N ILE A 72 23.55 1.27 6.39
CA ILE A 72 23.00 -0.09 6.20
C ILE A 72 24.02 -1.08 6.74
N GLN A 73 23.70 -1.80 7.81
CA GLN A 73 24.55 -2.88 8.35
C GLN A 73 24.11 -4.26 7.84
N GLY A 74 22.82 -4.40 7.52
CA GLY A 74 22.24 -5.61 6.98
C GLY A 74 22.51 -5.82 5.49
N SER A 75 21.95 -6.89 4.96
CA SER A 75 21.94 -7.21 3.52
C SER A 75 20.54 -7.68 3.13
N SER A 76 20.23 -7.78 1.85
CA SER A 76 18.99 -8.47 1.43
C SER A 76 19.07 -9.95 1.81
N ARG A 77 18.22 -10.42 2.74
CA ARG A 77 18.23 -11.82 3.23
C ARG A 77 16.89 -12.50 3.03
N HIS A 78 15.81 -11.86 3.42
CA HIS A 78 14.47 -12.38 3.21
C HIS A 78 14.04 -12.04 1.79
N LEU A 79 13.95 -13.01 0.88
CA LEU A 79 13.65 -12.75 -0.54
C LEU A 79 12.19 -13.03 -0.94
N GLU A 80 11.40 -13.65 -0.06
CA GLU A 80 9.99 -13.87 -0.33
C GLU A 80 9.19 -12.56 -0.30
N LEU A 81 8.00 -12.56 -0.92
CA LEU A 81 7.12 -11.39 -1.02
C LEU A 81 6.66 -10.90 0.35
N GLY A 82 6.13 -11.80 1.20
CA GLY A 82 5.74 -11.45 2.56
C GLY A 82 6.97 -11.31 3.46
N TYR A 83 7.16 -10.16 4.10
CA TYR A 83 8.33 -9.95 4.95
C TYR A 83 8.10 -10.45 6.39
N LYS A 84 9.04 -11.23 6.91
CA LYS A 84 9.17 -11.55 8.33
C LYS A 84 10.42 -10.90 8.88
N THR A 85 10.34 -10.39 10.11
CA THR A 85 11.49 -9.83 10.84
C THR A 85 12.66 -10.79 10.76
N THR A 86 13.72 -10.38 10.08
CA THR A 86 14.87 -11.24 9.78
C THR A 86 16.14 -10.57 10.29
N GLN A 87 16.84 -11.22 11.21
CA GLN A 87 18.04 -10.64 11.81
C GLN A 87 19.11 -10.39 10.75
N GLY A 88 19.67 -9.17 10.76
CA GLY A 88 20.70 -8.72 9.82
C GLY A 88 20.19 -8.47 8.40
N ASP A 89 18.87 -8.44 8.20
CA ASP A 89 18.28 -7.96 6.96
C ASP A 89 18.23 -6.43 6.94
N GLU A 90 18.50 -5.83 5.79
CA GLU A 90 18.52 -4.36 5.59
C GLU A 90 17.19 -3.66 5.94
N VAL A 91 16.07 -4.39 5.94
CA VAL A 91 14.77 -3.86 6.37
C VAL A 91 14.76 -3.51 7.86
N GLU A 92 15.55 -4.21 8.69
CA GLU A 92 15.66 -3.88 10.12
C GLU A 92 16.46 -2.59 10.35
N ASP A 93 17.37 -2.21 9.46
CA ASP A 93 17.99 -0.89 9.48
C ASP A 93 16.95 0.21 9.22
N MET A 94 16.03 -0.02 8.28
CA MET A 94 14.92 0.91 8.04
C MET A 94 13.99 1.01 9.26
N TYR A 95 13.73 -0.11 9.95
CA TYR A 95 12.97 -0.09 11.20
C TYR A 95 13.65 0.79 12.26
N ILE A 96 14.97 0.64 12.48
CA ILE A 96 15.70 1.44 13.46
C ILE A 96 15.69 2.92 13.08
N LEU A 97 15.90 3.24 11.81
CA LEU A 97 15.86 4.61 11.28
C LEU A 97 14.50 5.27 11.53
N LEU A 98 13.41 4.62 11.13
CA LEU A 98 12.05 5.18 11.28
C LEU A 98 11.60 5.23 12.74
N ARG A 99 12.03 4.28 13.57
CA ARG A 99 11.82 4.32 15.02
C ARG A 99 12.44 5.57 15.63
N GLU A 100 13.66 5.91 15.22
CA GLU A 100 14.37 7.09 15.71
C GLU A 100 13.69 8.40 15.25
N VAL A 101 13.24 8.46 14.00
CA VAL A 101 12.42 9.59 13.51
C VAL A 101 11.17 9.75 14.38
N LYS A 102 10.44 8.65 14.64
CA LYS A 102 9.22 8.69 15.46
C LYS A 102 9.52 9.10 16.91
N ARG A 103 10.66 8.67 17.46
CA ARG A 103 11.11 9.06 18.82
C ARG A 103 11.36 10.56 18.92
N GLN A 104 12.06 11.15 17.94
CA GLN A 104 12.37 12.59 17.93
C GLN A 104 11.19 13.46 17.47
N ILE A 105 10.30 12.92 16.64
CA ILE A 105 9.11 13.60 16.14
C ILE A 105 7.87 12.75 16.41
N PRO A 106 7.38 12.67 17.66
CA PRO A 106 6.24 11.82 18.03
C PRO A 106 4.94 12.12 17.27
N SER A 107 4.85 13.31 16.66
CA SER A 107 3.71 13.70 15.84
C SER A 107 3.69 13.10 14.42
N VAL A 108 4.74 12.37 14.00
CA VAL A 108 4.73 11.62 12.73
C VAL A 108 3.76 10.45 12.82
N THR A 109 2.88 10.36 11.83
CA THR A 109 1.85 9.30 11.76
C THR A 109 1.93 8.48 10.48
N ALA A 110 2.81 8.84 9.54
CA ALA A 110 2.89 8.19 8.23
C ALA A 110 4.30 8.24 7.63
N VAL A 111 4.57 7.29 6.75
CA VAL A 111 5.80 7.17 5.96
C VAL A 111 5.43 7.22 4.49
N CYS A 112 6.14 8.03 3.70
CA CYS A 112 6.00 8.05 2.25
C CYS A 112 7.16 7.32 1.58
N SER A 113 6.86 6.47 0.60
CA SER A 113 7.85 5.77 -0.23
C SER A 113 7.58 5.98 -1.73
N GLY A 114 8.65 5.87 -2.53
CA GLY A 114 8.63 6.12 -3.98
C GLY A 114 8.48 4.87 -4.86
N ALA A 115 8.13 3.70 -4.31
CA ALA A 115 8.01 2.48 -5.11
C ALA A 115 6.84 2.59 -6.12
N ILE A 116 7.10 2.27 -7.40
CA ILE A 116 6.07 2.36 -8.47
C ILE A 116 5.51 0.98 -8.79
N ALA A 117 6.34 -0.03 -9.02
CA ALA A 117 5.90 -1.37 -9.43
C ALA A 117 6.25 -2.47 -8.42
N SER A 118 7.32 -2.30 -7.64
CA SER A 118 7.85 -3.35 -6.77
C SER A 118 6.98 -3.64 -5.55
N ASP A 119 6.27 -4.78 -5.58
CA ASP A 119 5.59 -5.33 -4.40
C ASP A 119 6.56 -5.72 -3.28
N TYR A 120 7.77 -6.16 -3.64
CA TYR A 120 8.82 -6.51 -2.70
C TYR A 120 9.17 -5.34 -1.77
N GLN A 121 9.40 -4.16 -2.36
CA GLN A 121 9.76 -2.95 -1.62
C GLN A 121 8.59 -2.44 -0.79
N ARG A 122 7.39 -2.38 -1.38
CA ARG A 122 6.18 -1.91 -0.72
C ARG A 122 5.86 -2.74 0.53
N LEU A 123 5.86 -4.07 0.43
CA LEU A 123 5.49 -4.96 1.54
C LEU A 123 6.46 -4.83 2.74
N ARG A 124 7.75 -4.53 2.49
CA ARG A 124 8.75 -4.28 3.54
C ARG A 124 8.52 -2.95 4.24
N VAL A 125 8.21 -1.89 3.48
CA VAL A 125 7.82 -0.59 4.07
C VAL A 125 6.54 -0.73 4.90
N GLU A 126 5.54 -1.43 4.37
CA GLU A 126 4.28 -1.71 5.10
C GLU A 126 4.52 -2.50 6.39
N SER A 127 5.39 -3.51 6.37
CA SER A 127 5.75 -4.29 7.57
C SER A 127 6.38 -3.40 8.66
N VAL A 128 7.33 -2.56 8.30
CA VAL A 128 7.97 -1.62 9.24
C VAL A 128 6.96 -0.57 9.75
N CYS A 129 6.12 -0.04 8.87
CA CYS A 129 5.06 0.91 9.25
C CYS A 129 4.08 0.29 10.25
N SER A 130 3.62 -0.94 9.99
CA SER A 130 2.71 -1.66 10.87
C SER A 130 3.30 -1.87 12.27
N ARG A 131 4.56 -2.34 12.35
CA ARG A 131 5.29 -2.51 13.63
C ARG A 131 5.48 -1.20 14.39
N LEU A 132 5.62 -0.08 13.69
CA LEU A 132 5.77 1.25 14.28
C LEU A 132 4.44 1.97 14.47
N GLY A 133 3.29 1.40 14.12
CA GLY A 133 2.00 2.10 14.15
C GLY A 133 2.00 3.37 13.29
N LEU A 134 2.56 3.29 12.09
CA LEU A 134 2.59 4.34 11.07
C LEU A 134 1.76 3.90 9.86
N VAL A 135 1.20 4.87 9.13
CA VAL A 135 0.51 4.62 7.85
C VAL A 135 1.51 4.66 6.69
N SER A 136 1.47 3.67 5.80
CA SER A 136 2.29 3.66 4.58
C SER A 136 1.59 4.42 3.45
N LEU A 137 2.29 5.38 2.82
CA LEU A 137 1.83 6.16 1.66
C LEU A 137 2.65 5.77 0.43
N ALA A 138 2.02 5.13 -0.54
CA ALA A 138 2.63 4.61 -1.77
C ALA A 138 1.86 5.12 -3.02
N TYR A 139 1.83 6.44 -3.20
CA TYR A 139 1.01 7.10 -4.23
C TYR A 139 1.40 6.76 -5.66
N LEU A 140 2.66 6.36 -5.90
CA LEU A 140 3.12 6.00 -7.24
C LEU A 140 2.84 4.53 -7.58
N TRP A 141 2.44 3.72 -6.60
CA TRP A 141 2.31 2.30 -6.79
C TRP A 141 1.20 1.94 -7.80
N LYS A 142 1.50 1.00 -8.71
CA LYS A 142 0.64 0.52 -9.81
C LYS A 142 0.20 1.58 -10.82
N GLN A 143 0.79 2.77 -10.80
CA GLN A 143 0.52 3.80 -11.80
C GLN A 143 1.25 3.50 -13.13
N ASP A 144 0.75 4.07 -14.23
CA ASP A 144 1.40 3.95 -15.54
C ASP A 144 2.75 4.67 -15.54
N GLN A 145 3.82 3.94 -15.87
CA GLN A 145 5.19 4.47 -15.77
C GLN A 145 5.49 5.54 -16.84
N SER A 146 4.84 5.46 -18.01
CA SER A 146 5.05 6.45 -19.10
C SER A 146 4.41 7.79 -18.74
N LEU A 147 3.18 7.76 -18.22
CA LEU A 147 2.51 8.93 -17.68
C LEU A 147 3.27 9.49 -16.48
N LEU A 148 3.68 8.64 -15.52
CA LEU A 148 4.42 9.09 -14.35
C LEU A 148 5.72 9.82 -14.70
N LEU A 149 6.53 9.26 -15.60
CA LEU A 149 7.77 9.91 -16.02
C LEU A 149 7.51 11.30 -16.62
N HIS A 150 6.49 11.40 -17.48
CA HIS A 150 6.08 12.67 -18.06
C HIS A 150 5.57 13.65 -17.01
N GLU A 151 4.78 13.19 -16.04
CA GLU A 151 4.30 14.02 -14.94
C GLU A 151 5.46 14.52 -14.07
N MET A 152 6.43 13.67 -13.72
CA MET A 152 7.61 14.08 -12.93
C MET A 152 8.34 15.24 -13.59
N ILE A 153 8.64 15.11 -14.90
CA ILE A 153 9.34 16.15 -15.68
C ILE A 153 8.49 17.42 -15.77
N SER A 154 7.21 17.30 -16.13
CA SER A 154 6.33 18.46 -16.31
C SER A 154 6.01 19.19 -14.99
N ASN A 155 6.05 18.50 -13.85
CA ASN A 155 5.93 19.09 -12.52
C ASN A 155 7.27 19.62 -11.97
N GLY A 156 8.31 19.71 -12.80
CA GLY A 156 9.54 20.42 -12.47
C GLY A 156 10.58 19.61 -11.68
N ILE A 157 10.54 18.27 -11.73
CA ILE A 157 11.65 17.46 -11.24
C ILE A 157 12.82 17.56 -12.23
N VAL A 158 13.94 18.09 -11.76
CA VAL A 158 15.22 18.15 -12.46
C VAL A 158 16.10 17.06 -11.87
N ALA A 159 16.10 15.90 -12.53
CA ALA A 159 16.91 14.75 -12.12
C ALA A 159 17.87 14.33 -13.23
N ILE A 160 19.07 13.92 -12.83
CA ILE A 160 20.07 13.33 -13.72
C ILE A 160 20.15 11.82 -13.50
N THR A 161 20.53 11.07 -14.54
CA THR A 161 20.89 9.65 -14.42
C THR A 161 22.23 9.48 -13.71
N VAL A 162 22.27 8.62 -12.69
CA VAL A 162 23.48 8.33 -11.89
C VAL A 162 23.91 6.87 -11.96
N LYS A 163 23.06 5.99 -12.47
CA LYS A 163 23.39 4.62 -12.85
C LYS A 163 22.68 4.28 -14.13
N VAL A 164 23.30 3.47 -14.98
CA VAL A 164 22.63 2.79 -16.09
C VAL A 164 23.10 1.34 -16.13
N ALA A 165 22.18 0.43 -16.40
CA ALA A 165 22.41 -1.02 -16.37
C ALA A 165 21.45 -1.76 -17.32
N ALA A 166 21.17 -1.19 -18.50
CA ALA A 166 20.23 -1.79 -19.44
C ALA A 166 20.69 -1.67 -20.89
N MET A 167 20.21 -2.60 -21.72
CA MET A 167 20.45 -2.59 -23.15
C MET A 167 20.01 -1.26 -23.77
N GLY A 168 20.88 -0.67 -24.59
CA GLY A 168 20.66 0.64 -25.21
C GLY A 168 21.07 1.83 -24.34
N LEU A 169 21.32 1.66 -23.04
CA LEU A 169 21.86 2.71 -22.19
C LEU A 169 23.38 2.62 -22.09
N ASP A 170 24.06 3.50 -22.83
CA ASP A 170 25.51 3.73 -22.79
C ASP A 170 25.94 4.66 -21.62
N PRO A 171 26.74 4.19 -20.65
CA PRO A 171 27.22 5.00 -19.53
C PRO A 171 27.90 6.30 -19.94
N ALA A 172 28.71 6.29 -21.00
CA ALA A 172 29.47 7.47 -21.43
C ALA A 172 28.57 8.57 -22.03
N LYS A 173 27.41 8.17 -22.59
CA LYS A 173 26.47 9.11 -23.22
C LYS A 173 25.38 9.55 -22.27
N HIS A 174 24.93 8.65 -21.40
CA HIS A 174 23.71 8.85 -20.63
C HIS A 174 23.97 9.25 -19.19
N LEU A 175 25.07 8.86 -18.52
CA LEU A 175 25.29 9.28 -17.12
C LEU A 175 25.49 10.80 -17.01
N GLY A 176 24.85 11.39 -16.01
CA GLY A 176 24.83 12.84 -15.77
C GLY A 176 23.88 13.61 -16.68
N LYS A 177 23.14 12.95 -17.59
CA LYS A 177 22.14 13.62 -18.42
C LYS A 177 20.84 13.81 -17.66
N GLU A 178 20.22 14.96 -17.88
CA GLU A 178 18.88 15.22 -17.36
C GLU A 178 17.84 14.29 -17.97
N LEU A 179 16.95 13.80 -17.13
CA LEU A 179 15.90 12.87 -17.51
C LEU A 179 14.95 13.44 -18.55
N ALA A 180 14.70 14.76 -18.51
CA ALA A 180 13.90 15.47 -19.51
C ALA A 180 14.47 15.30 -20.93
N MET A 181 15.80 15.31 -21.08
CA MET A 181 16.48 15.11 -22.37
C MET A 181 16.38 13.65 -22.83
N LEU A 182 16.35 12.71 -21.89
CA LEU A 182 16.29 11.27 -22.17
C LEU A 182 14.86 10.76 -22.37
N ASN A 183 13.82 11.51 -22.01
CA ASN A 183 12.43 11.05 -22.00
C ASN A 183 11.99 10.38 -23.32
N ALA A 184 12.19 11.06 -24.45
CA ALA A 184 11.84 10.50 -25.76
C ALA A 184 12.68 9.27 -26.14
N TYR A 185 13.93 9.21 -25.67
CA TYR A 185 14.82 8.08 -25.92
C TYR A 185 14.42 6.85 -25.10
N LEU A 186 14.10 7.02 -23.82
CA LEU A 186 13.62 5.94 -22.95
C LEU A 186 12.33 5.30 -23.49
N HIS A 187 11.40 6.09 -24.03
CA HIS A 187 10.20 5.55 -24.68
C HIS A 187 10.54 4.73 -25.94
N LYS A 188 11.52 5.16 -26.75
CA LYS A 188 11.99 4.36 -27.88
C LYS A 188 12.62 3.04 -27.44
N LEU A 189 13.38 3.04 -26.34
CA LEU A 189 13.97 1.83 -25.78
C LEU A 189 12.90 0.90 -25.19
N LYS A 190 11.81 1.43 -24.61
CA LYS A 190 10.67 0.62 -24.17
C LYS A 190 10.06 -0.15 -25.34
N GLU A 191 9.82 0.51 -26.47
CA GLU A 191 9.28 -0.15 -27.67
C GLU A 191 10.27 -1.15 -28.30
N ALA A 192 11.57 -0.84 -28.30
CA ALA A 192 12.58 -1.67 -28.92
C ALA A 192 13.00 -2.88 -28.07
N TYR A 193 13.10 -2.71 -26.76
CA TYR A 193 13.74 -3.67 -25.85
C TYR A 193 12.92 -3.98 -24.59
N GLY A 194 11.77 -3.33 -24.39
CA GLY A 194 10.91 -3.57 -23.23
C GLY A 194 11.42 -2.98 -21.93
N ILE A 195 12.36 -2.01 -21.96
CA ILE A 195 12.86 -1.38 -20.72
C ILE A 195 11.73 -0.66 -19.98
N ASN A 196 11.83 -0.61 -18.65
CA ASN A 196 10.95 0.25 -17.87
C ASN A 196 11.37 1.72 -18.00
N VAL A 197 10.48 2.57 -18.50
CA VAL A 197 10.76 4.01 -18.67
C VAL A 197 11.05 4.73 -17.37
N CYS A 198 10.57 4.23 -16.22
CA CYS A 198 10.89 4.75 -14.90
C CYS A 198 12.11 4.07 -14.24
N GLY A 199 12.74 3.06 -14.86
CA GLY A 199 13.92 2.39 -14.29
C GLY A 199 13.64 1.48 -13.09
N GLU A 200 12.41 1.01 -12.91
CA GLU A 200 11.97 0.18 -11.76
C GLU A 200 12.75 -1.13 -11.59
N GLY A 201 13.26 -1.72 -12.66
CA GLY A 201 14.05 -2.95 -12.64
C GLY A 201 15.54 -2.70 -12.37
N GLY A 202 15.92 -1.47 -12.02
CA GLY A 202 17.31 -1.04 -11.90
C GLY A 202 17.96 -0.72 -13.24
N GLU A 203 17.17 -0.55 -14.32
CA GLU A 203 17.70 -0.21 -15.66
C GLU A 203 18.50 1.09 -15.63
N TYR A 204 18.07 2.04 -14.80
CA TYR A 204 18.82 3.23 -14.46
C TYR A 204 18.36 3.78 -13.10
N GLU A 205 19.24 4.50 -12.42
CA GLU A 205 18.91 5.26 -11.22
C GLU A 205 19.12 6.75 -11.46
N THR A 206 18.48 7.59 -10.65
CA THR A 206 18.52 9.04 -10.81
C THR A 206 18.92 9.74 -9.53
N LEU A 207 19.39 10.98 -9.66
CA LEU A 207 19.59 11.91 -8.56
C LEU A 207 18.89 13.22 -8.91
N THR A 208 17.98 13.65 -8.04
CA THR A 208 17.25 14.92 -8.18
C THR A 208 18.14 16.05 -7.71
N LEU A 209 18.43 16.98 -8.62
CA LEU A 209 19.25 18.17 -8.36
C LEU A 209 18.37 19.38 -8.00
N ASP A 210 17.16 19.44 -8.57
CA ASP A 210 16.17 20.45 -8.20
C ASP A 210 14.74 19.92 -8.34
N CYS A 211 13.83 20.46 -7.53
CA CYS A 211 12.39 20.26 -7.65
C CYS A 211 11.62 21.37 -6.92
N PRO A 212 10.29 21.47 -7.07
CA PRO A 212 9.50 22.48 -6.35
C PRO A 212 9.60 22.41 -4.82
N LEU A 213 10.00 21.27 -4.26
CA LEU A 213 10.18 21.11 -2.81
C LEU A 213 11.51 21.67 -2.30
N PHE A 214 12.47 21.92 -3.19
CA PHE A 214 13.77 22.47 -2.84
C PHE A 214 13.63 24.00 -2.75
N ILE A 215 13.06 24.47 -1.66
CA ILE A 215 12.67 25.88 -1.50
C ILE A 215 13.86 26.83 -1.25
N ASN A 216 14.93 26.35 -0.64
CA ASN A 216 16.05 27.19 -0.20
C ASN A 216 17.15 27.28 -1.26
N ALA A 217 17.55 26.13 -1.82
CA ALA A 217 18.67 26.00 -2.73
C ALA A 217 18.43 24.87 -3.73
N ARG A 218 19.15 24.89 -4.85
CA ARG A 218 19.29 23.75 -5.77
C ARG A 218 20.70 23.19 -5.70
N ILE A 219 20.87 21.92 -6.06
CA ILE A 219 22.17 21.27 -6.10
C ILE A 219 22.76 21.43 -7.50
N VAL A 220 24.03 21.79 -7.58
CA VAL A 220 24.81 21.80 -8.81
C VAL A 220 25.91 20.77 -8.69
N LEU A 221 25.94 19.82 -9.62
CA LEU A 221 27.00 18.83 -9.74
C LEU A 221 28.11 19.40 -10.65
N ASP A 222 29.21 19.83 -10.05
CA ASP A 222 30.31 20.51 -10.77
C ASP A 222 31.21 19.52 -11.51
N LYS A 223 31.51 18.39 -10.86
CA LYS A 223 32.41 17.39 -11.40
C LYS A 223 32.03 16.00 -10.90
N TYR A 224 32.12 15.03 -11.79
CA TYR A 224 31.91 13.63 -11.47
C TYR A 224 32.84 12.75 -12.30
N GLN A 225 32.96 11.49 -11.87
CA GLN A 225 33.63 10.42 -12.58
C GLN A 225 32.61 9.35 -12.95
N VAL A 226 32.78 8.74 -14.13
CA VAL A 226 32.06 7.52 -14.50
C VAL A 226 32.89 6.31 -14.07
N VAL A 227 32.30 5.45 -13.24
CA VAL A 227 32.90 4.19 -12.80
C VAL A 227 32.17 3.06 -13.52
N MET A 228 32.91 2.28 -14.30
CA MET A 228 32.36 1.13 -15.04
C MET A 228 32.38 -0.11 -14.14
N HIS A 229 31.21 -0.69 -13.88
CA HIS A 229 31.09 -1.95 -13.14
C HIS A 229 31.07 -3.16 -14.07
N SER A 230 30.49 -3.00 -15.27
CA SER A 230 30.56 -4.00 -16.33
C SER A 230 30.71 -3.31 -17.69
N SER A 231 31.64 -3.80 -18.51
CA SER A 231 31.86 -3.35 -19.89
C SER A 231 31.18 -4.25 -20.91
N ASP A 232 30.12 -4.97 -20.51
CA ASP A 232 29.33 -5.82 -21.40
C ASP A 232 28.93 -5.07 -22.68
N SER A 233 29.11 -5.72 -23.83
CA SER A 233 28.87 -5.11 -25.15
C SER A 233 27.40 -4.83 -25.44
N ILE A 234 26.48 -5.46 -24.70
CA ILE A 234 25.04 -5.43 -24.89
C ILE A 234 24.38 -4.56 -23.82
N ALA A 235 24.73 -4.76 -22.54
CA ALA A 235 24.15 -4.05 -21.40
C ALA A 235 25.26 -3.59 -20.44
N PRO A 236 26.04 -2.55 -20.83
CA PRO A 236 27.08 -2.02 -19.96
C PRO A 236 26.48 -1.44 -18.67
N VAL A 237 27.20 -1.63 -17.56
CA VAL A 237 26.82 -1.11 -16.25
C VAL A 237 27.82 -0.05 -15.82
N GLY A 238 27.33 1.15 -15.56
CA GLY A 238 28.15 2.26 -15.08
C GLY A 238 27.40 3.10 -14.06
N VAL A 239 28.17 3.61 -13.10
CA VAL A 239 27.69 4.50 -12.05
C VAL A 239 28.44 5.83 -12.08
N LEU A 240 27.79 6.87 -11.60
CA LEU A 240 28.32 8.21 -11.45
C LEU A 240 28.81 8.39 -10.01
N HIS A 241 30.10 8.66 -9.87
CA HIS A 241 30.72 9.04 -8.60
C HIS A 241 30.92 10.57 -8.55
N PRO A 242 30.26 11.30 -7.64
CA PRO A 242 30.41 12.74 -7.55
C PRO A 242 31.77 13.14 -6.97
N LEU A 243 32.47 14.07 -7.62
CA LEU A 243 33.79 14.58 -7.18
C LEU A 243 33.70 15.98 -6.58
N ALA A 244 32.80 16.82 -7.10
CA ALA A 244 32.54 18.17 -6.59
C ALA A 244 31.10 18.56 -6.89
N PHE A 245 30.45 19.19 -5.91
CA PHE A 245 29.11 19.75 -6.02
C PHE A 245 28.97 20.90 -5.02
N HIS A 246 28.03 21.80 -5.30
CA HIS A 246 27.69 22.90 -4.40
C HIS A 246 26.19 23.20 -4.41
N LEU A 247 25.78 24.06 -3.47
CA LEU A 247 24.41 24.56 -3.39
C LEU A 247 24.34 25.98 -3.96
N GLU A 248 23.36 26.21 -4.82
CA GLU A 248 22.99 27.54 -5.28
C GLU A 248 21.69 27.99 -4.61
N ASN A 249 21.75 29.05 -3.81
CA ASN A 249 20.60 29.60 -3.10
C ASN A 249 19.58 30.20 -4.08
N LYS A 250 18.31 29.83 -3.92
CA LYS A 250 17.22 30.34 -4.76
C LYS A 250 16.82 31.78 -4.42
N ALA A 251 17.06 32.23 -3.18
CA ALA A 251 16.86 33.63 -2.81
C ALA A 251 17.80 34.58 -3.56
N ASP A 252 19.05 34.16 -3.76
CA ASP A 252 20.08 34.95 -4.46
C ASP A 252 19.81 35.00 -5.98
N ILE A 253 19.22 33.93 -6.53
CA ILE A 253 18.81 33.87 -7.95
C ILE A 253 17.61 34.81 -8.24
N GLN A 254 16.71 35.00 -7.27
CA GLN A 254 15.57 35.92 -7.41
C GLN A 254 15.97 37.40 -7.26
N SER A 255 16.94 37.71 -6.39
CA SER A 255 17.48 39.06 -6.22
C SER A 255 18.32 39.51 -7.42
N LEU A 256 19.03 38.60 -8.09
CA LEU A 256 19.72 38.88 -9.37
C LEU A 256 18.77 39.20 -10.53
N LYS A 257 17.49 38.77 -10.47
CA LYS A 257 16.46 39.09 -11.48
C LYS A 257 15.64 40.34 -11.16
N THR A 258 15.75 40.88 -9.95
CA THR A 258 14.91 41.98 -9.48
C THR A 258 15.79 43.03 -8.80
N VAL A 259 16.32 43.97 -9.61
CA VAL A 259 16.87 45.21 -9.05
C VAL A 259 15.69 46.00 -8.47
N ASP A 260 15.85 46.43 -7.21
CA ASP A 260 14.93 47.24 -6.39
C ASP A 260 13.76 46.51 -5.71
N LYS A 261 13.98 46.02 -4.47
CA LYS A 261 13.35 46.58 -3.25
C LYS A 261 13.81 45.91 -1.95
N ILE A 262 13.76 46.72 -0.91
CA ILE A 262 14.29 46.62 0.45
C ILE A 262 13.90 45.32 1.20
N HIS A 263 14.87 44.78 1.95
CA HIS A 263 14.82 43.56 2.74
C HIS A 263 13.90 43.61 3.98
N GLU A 264 13.05 42.60 4.13
CA GLU A 264 12.72 42.02 5.44
C GLU A 264 13.19 40.55 5.45
N GLY A 265 14.16 40.25 6.32
CA GLY A 265 14.86 38.97 6.35
C GLY A 265 14.00 37.82 6.90
N ARG A 266 13.58 36.91 6.03
CA ARG A 266 13.28 35.53 6.43
C ARG A 266 14.61 34.78 6.54
N MET A 267 15.11 34.57 7.77
CA MET A 267 16.23 33.66 8.00
C MET A 267 15.84 32.27 7.46
N GLN A 268 16.59 31.78 6.46
CA GLN A 268 16.44 30.43 5.93
C GLN A 268 16.78 29.43 7.03
N LYS A 269 15.80 28.64 7.48
CA LYS A 269 16.01 27.55 8.45
C LYS A 269 16.74 26.42 7.74
N ARG A 270 18.02 26.21 8.08
CA ARG A 270 18.78 25.04 7.66
C ARG A 270 18.20 23.79 8.35
N GLY A 271 17.87 22.76 7.58
CA GLY A 271 17.44 21.48 8.13
C GLY A 271 18.61 20.78 8.84
N PRO A 272 18.48 20.35 10.10
CA PRO A 272 19.53 19.60 10.77
C PRO A 272 19.69 18.19 10.19
N VAL A 273 20.90 17.65 10.23
CA VAL A 273 21.20 16.26 9.83
C VAL A 273 21.49 15.44 11.08
N PHE A 274 20.84 14.30 11.22
CA PHE A 274 20.99 13.37 12.33
C PHE A 274 21.52 12.03 11.83
N GLU A 275 22.65 11.57 12.36
CA GLU A 275 23.09 10.20 12.16
C GLU A 275 22.44 9.29 13.20
N VAL A 276 21.85 8.19 12.73
CA VAL A 276 21.13 7.20 13.55
C VAL A 276 22.01 5.98 13.71
N HIS A 277 22.57 5.83 14.91
CA HIS A 277 23.33 4.66 15.32
C HIS A 277 22.45 3.67 16.09
N ASP A 278 22.99 2.50 16.39
CA ASP A 278 22.34 1.55 17.29
C ASP A 278 22.28 2.15 18.69
N SER A 279 21.12 2.66 19.07
CA SER A 279 20.84 3.00 20.46
C SER A 279 20.82 1.69 21.28
N LEU A 280 21.78 1.55 22.20
CA LEU A 280 21.97 0.42 23.14
C LEU A 280 20.78 0.17 24.09
N GLU A 281 19.71 0.95 24.02
CA GLU A 281 18.49 0.70 24.79
C GLU A 281 17.67 -0.42 24.13
N ARG A 282 18.02 -1.65 24.51
CA ARG A 282 17.14 -2.83 24.39
C ARG A 282 15.90 -2.59 25.24
N LEU A 283 14.91 -1.89 24.70
CA LEU A 283 13.53 -2.10 25.11
C LEU A 283 13.06 -3.37 24.41
N GLU A 284 13.32 -4.50 25.06
CA GLU A 284 12.59 -5.74 24.82
C GLU A 284 11.12 -5.43 25.09
N ALA A 285 10.38 -5.07 24.05
CA ALA A 285 8.94 -5.26 24.04
C ALA A 285 8.70 -6.77 23.99
N THR A 286 8.90 -7.43 25.13
CA THR A 286 8.35 -8.75 25.37
C THR A 286 6.84 -8.58 25.34
N CYS A 287 6.23 -8.93 24.20
CA CYS A 287 4.87 -9.44 24.24
C CYS A 287 4.90 -10.58 25.24
N LYS A 288 4.37 -10.33 26.44
CA LYS A 288 4.07 -11.39 27.39
C LYS A 288 3.26 -12.43 26.62
N PRO A 289 3.64 -13.71 26.63
CA PRO A 289 2.70 -14.75 26.29
C PRO A 289 1.51 -14.58 27.24
N LEU A 290 0.32 -14.35 26.70
CA LEU A 290 -0.90 -14.55 27.45
C LEU A 290 -1.09 -16.06 27.61
N ASP A 291 -0.26 -16.68 28.44
CA ASP A 291 -0.54 -17.97 29.05
C ASP A 291 -1.18 -17.70 30.41
N SER A 292 -2.49 -17.48 30.35
CA SER A 292 -3.38 -18.08 31.32
C SER A 292 -4.59 -18.54 30.54
N ALA A 293 -4.70 -19.86 30.39
CA ALA A 293 -5.95 -20.51 30.10
C ALA A 293 -6.93 -20.14 31.22
N ASP A 294 -7.64 -19.04 31.05
CA ASP A 294 -8.91 -18.85 31.74
C ASP A 294 -9.84 -19.90 31.13
N GLN A 295 -9.92 -21.04 31.82
CA GLN A 295 -11.08 -21.90 31.77
C GLN A 295 -12.28 -21.01 32.07
N ILE A 296 -12.98 -20.56 31.03
CA ILE A 296 -14.37 -20.17 31.15
C ILE A 296 -15.15 -21.49 31.23
N ASP A 297 -15.03 -22.13 32.38
CA ASP A 297 -15.95 -23.17 32.82
C ASP A 297 -17.17 -22.44 33.40
N GLY A 298 -18.36 -22.76 32.86
CA GLY A 298 -19.61 -22.51 33.58
C GLY A 298 -20.70 -21.67 32.89
N VAL A 299 -20.61 -21.36 31.59
CA VAL A 299 -21.79 -20.91 30.83
C VAL A 299 -21.96 -21.77 29.60
N GLU A 300 -23.01 -22.60 29.60
CA GLU A 300 -23.38 -23.46 28.49
C GLU A 300 -23.97 -22.59 27.36
N HIS A 301 -23.10 -21.97 26.56
CA HIS A 301 -23.52 -21.19 25.41
C HIS A 301 -24.07 -22.13 24.33
N LYS A 302 -25.36 -22.04 24.02
CA LYS A 302 -25.95 -22.76 22.88
C LYS A 302 -25.44 -22.15 21.59
N PHE A 303 -24.54 -22.84 20.90
CA PHE A 303 -24.04 -22.41 19.60
C PHE A 303 -24.64 -23.30 18.50
N LYS A 304 -24.76 -22.75 17.30
CA LYS A 304 -25.17 -23.50 16.12
C LYS A 304 -24.10 -23.42 15.04
N ILE A 305 -23.92 -24.54 14.35
CA ILE A 305 -23.01 -24.65 13.22
C ILE A 305 -23.77 -25.21 12.03
N SER A 306 -23.74 -24.49 10.92
CA SER A 306 -24.16 -25.00 9.61
C SER A 306 -22.92 -25.41 8.80
N ARG A 307 -23.05 -26.47 8.00
CA ARG A 307 -21.99 -26.97 7.11
C ARG A 307 -22.55 -27.32 5.76
N THR A 308 -21.80 -27.01 4.71
CA THR A 308 -22.04 -27.50 3.36
C THR A 308 -20.94 -28.50 2.99
N ASN A 309 -21.28 -29.61 2.33
CA ASN A 309 -20.28 -30.57 1.86
C ASN A 309 -20.16 -30.47 0.34
N ASN A 310 -19.07 -29.87 -0.14
CA ASN A 310 -18.60 -30.01 -1.51
C ASN A 310 -17.19 -30.63 -1.50
N LYS A 311 -16.75 -31.23 -2.63
CA LYS A 311 -15.53 -32.07 -2.65
C LYS A 311 -14.23 -31.29 -2.37
N SER A 312 -14.13 -30.01 -2.76
CA SER A 312 -12.92 -29.19 -2.58
C SER A 312 -13.06 -28.06 -1.56
N THR A 313 -14.26 -27.48 -1.43
CA THR A 313 -14.55 -26.37 -0.53
C THR A 313 -15.77 -26.64 0.34
N PHE A 314 -15.82 -26.04 1.53
CA PHE A 314 -16.95 -26.14 2.45
C PHE A 314 -17.12 -24.84 3.25
N SER A 315 -18.34 -24.60 3.73
CA SER A 315 -18.63 -23.46 4.60
C SER A 315 -18.81 -23.89 6.05
N ILE A 316 -18.43 -23.02 6.99
CA ILE A 316 -18.77 -23.13 8.40
C ILE A 316 -19.45 -21.82 8.81
N GLY A 317 -20.75 -21.89 9.10
CA GLY A 317 -21.47 -20.80 9.79
C GLY A 317 -21.44 -21.03 11.29
N CYS A 318 -21.23 -19.99 12.09
CA CYS A 318 -21.21 -20.08 13.55
C CYS A 318 -21.84 -18.84 14.21
N TRP A 319 -22.87 -19.07 15.03
CA TRP A 319 -23.51 -18.06 15.87
C TRP A 319 -23.89 -18.65 17.23
N LEU A 320 -24.12 -17.78 18.20
CA LEU A 320 -24.66 -18.15 19.51
C LEU A 320 -26.16 -17.85 19.56
N GLN A 321 -26.88 -18.67 20.31
CA GLN A 321 -28.27 -18.51 20.66
C GLN A 321 -28.33 -18.13 22.15
N ASP A 322 -29.17 -17.17 22.51
CA ASP A 322 -29.32 -16.63 23.87
C ASP A 322 -28.02 -16.05 24.47
N SER A 323 -27.57 -14.87 24.00
CA SER A 323 -26.45 -14.18 24.63
C SER A 323 -26.86 -13.54 25.97
N CYS A 324 -26.52 -14.20 27.08
CA CYS A 324 -26.65 -13.65 28.42
C CYS A 324 -25.74 -12.42 28.59
N ASN A 325 -26.27 -11.19 28.53
CA ASN A 325 -25.63 -9.91 28.92
C ASN A 325 -24.20 -9.59 28.40
N ALA A 326 -23.61 -10.39 27.52
CA ALA A 326 -22.25 -10.22 27.01
C ALA A 326 -22.19 -9.15 25.91
N GLY A 327 -21.03 -8.51 25.75
CA GLY A 327 -20.76 -7.52 24.71
C GLY A 327 -20.38 -8.17 23.38
N LEU A 328 -20.23 -7.34 22.34
CA LEU A 328 -19.84 -7.81 21.00
C LEU A 328 -18.50 -8.53 21.03
N ARG A 329 -17.52 -7.99 21.78
CA ARG A 329 -16.20 -8.60 21.97
C ARG A 329 -16.27 -10.03 22.50
N GLU A 330 -17.06 -10.28 23.53
CA GLU A 330 -17.16 -11.61 24.14
C GLU A 330 -17.82 -12.60 23.17
N ASP A 331 -18.95 -12.21 22.58
CA ASP A 331 -19.68 -13.05 21.60
C ASP A 331 -18.79 -13.39 20.40
N LEU A 332 -18.11 -12.39 19.82
CA LEU A 332 -17.21 -12.58 18.68
C LEU A 332 -15.99 -13.43 19.06
N THR A 333 -15.46 -13.28 20.27
CA THR A 333 -14.34 -14.12 20.77
C THR A 333 -14.76 -15.59 20.83
N ILE A 334 -15.97 -15.87 21.32
CA ILE A 334 -16.50 -17.24 21.38
C ILE A 334 -16.71 -17.80 19.97
N VAL A 335 -17.34 -17.03 19.08
CA VAL A 335 -17.57 -17.43 17.68
C VAL A 335 -16.25 -17.76 16.97
N LEU A 336 -15.24 -16.90 17.09
CA LEU A 336 -13.91 -17.12 16.50
C LEU A 336 -13.23 -18.36 17.05
N ARG A 337 -13.22 -18.58 18.38
CA ARG A 337 -12.68 -19.79 19.01
C ARG A 337 -13.38 -21.05 18.52
N LYS A 338 -14.70 -21.00 18.35
CA LYS A 338 -15.46 -22.15 17.86
C LYS A 338 -15.14 -22.46 16.41
N ILE A 339 -15.04 -21.46 15.54
CA ILE A 339 -14.60 -21.68 14.15
C ILE A 339 -13.19 -22.27 14.11
N GLU A 340 -12.24 -21.72 14.87
CA GLU A 340 -10.87 -22.24 14.97
C GLU A 340 -10.87 -23.71 15.40
N SER A 341 -11.59 -24.06 16.47
CA SER A 341 -11.72 -25.44 16.94
C SER A 341 -12.35 -26.38 15.90
N GLN A 342 -13.29 -25.88 15.09
CA GLN A 342 -13.84 -26.68 13.98
C GLN A 342 -12.82 -26.92 12.88
N LEU A 343 -12.09 -25.87 12.47
CA LEU A 343 -11.02 -26.00 11.48
C LEU A 343 -10.00 -27.04 11.93
N GLU A 344 -9.52 -26.94 13.17
CA GLU A 344 -8.58 -27.90 13.78
C GLU A 344 -9.15 -29.32 13.80
N GLY A 345 -10.43 -29.48 14.13
CA GLY A 345 -11.12 -30.77 14.11
C GLY A 345 -11.18 -31.43 12.72
N PHE A 346 -11.05 -30.64 11.65
CA PHE A 346 -10.93 -31.13 10.27
C PHE A 346 -9.47 -31.22 9.77
N GLY A 347 -8.49 -30.88 10.61
CA GLY A 347 -7.07 -30.84 10.23
C GLY A 347 -6.69 -29.60 9.42
N PHE A 348 -7.46 -28.51 9.52
CA PHE A 348 -7.22 -27.23 8.84
C PHE A 348 -6.93 -26.11 9.83
N GLY A 349 -6.34 -25.02 9.35
CA GLY A 349 -6.14 -23.79 10.11
C GLY A 349 -6.72 -22.56 9.40
N TRP A 350 -6.47 -21.37 9.94
CA TRP A 350 -6.93 -20.12 9.33
C TRP A 350 -6.32 -19.88 7.95
N GLU A 351 -5.16 -20.46 7.65
CA GLU A 351 -4.56 -20.40 6.34
C GLU A 351 -5.41 -21.06 5.24
N ASN A 352 -6.32 -21.97 5.60
CA ASN A 352 -7.26 -22.63 4.69
C ASN A 352 -8.52 -21.79 4.41
N VAL A 353 -8.76 -20.73 5.18
CA VAL A 353 -9.92 -19.86 4.98
C VAL A 353 -9.69 -18.96 3.77
N LEU A 354 -10.65 -18.95 2.86
CA LEU A 354 -10.62 -18.16 1.63
C LEU A 354 -11.35 -16.83 1.79
N TYR A 355 -12.53 -16.87 2.41
CA TYR A 355 -13.46 -15.76 2.54
C TYR A 355 -14.22 -15.80 3.87
N ILE A 356 -14.57 -14.63 4.41
CA ILE A 356 -15.33 -14.48 5.64
C ILE A 356 -16.49 -13.50 5.46
N HIS A 357 -17.72 -13.93 5.76
CA HIS A 357 -18.84 -13.03 6.04
C HIS A 357 -18.94 -12.82 7.55
N LEU A 358 -18.78 -11.58 8.00
CA LEU A 358 -18.94 -11.20 9.40
C LEU A 358 -20.17 -10.30 9.56
N TYR A 359 -21.11 -10.73 10.39
CA TYR A 359 -22.30 -9.98 10.75
C TYR A 359 -22.18 -9.54 12.21
N ILE A 360 -22.45 -8.26 12.48
CA ILE A 360 -22.47 -7.68 13.83
C ILE A 360 -23.81 -6.97 14.08
N ASP A 361 -24.19 -6.83 15.35
CA ASP A 361 -25.44 -6.18 15.78
C ASP A 361 -25.41 -4.65 15.67
N ASP A 362 -24.22 -4.04 15.78
CA ASP A 362 -24.03 -2.59 15.81
C ASP A 362 -22.72 -2.17 15.14
N MET A 363 -22.81 -1.48 14.01
CA MET A 363 -21.68 -1.02 13.22
C MET A 363 -20.87 0.08 13.90
N ASN A 364 -21.40 0.75 14.93
CA ASN A 364 -20.61 1.69 15.73
C ASN A 364 -19.51 0.96 16.52
N LYS A 365 -19.62 -0.37 16.69
CA LYS A 365 -18.62 -1.24 17.34
C LYS A 365 -17.67 -1.91 16.35
N PHE A 366 -17.61 -1.46 15.09
CA PHE A 366 -16.71 -2.02 14.08
C PHE A 366 -15.22 -2.03 14.50
N SER A 367 -14.76 -1.01 15.23
CA SER A 367 -13.38 -0.98 15.75
C SER A 367 -13.13 -2.11 16.76
N GLU A 368 -14.07 -2.32 17.70
CA GLU A 368 -14.01 -3.40 18.69
C GLU A 368 -14.04 -4.78 18.03
N ALA A 369 -14.85 -4.95 16.98
CA ALA A 369 -14.87 -6.17 16.18
C ALA A 369 -13.52 -6.45 15.51
N ASN A 370 -12.89 -5.44 14.89
CA ASN A 370 -11.57 -5.59 14.26
C ASN A 370 -10.46 -5.88 15.28
N GLU A 371 -10.46 -5.21 16.44
CA GLU A 371 -9.53 -5.48 17.54
C GLU A 371 -9.63 -6.92 18.07
N THR A 372 -10.83 -7.49 18.06
CA THR A 372 -11.05 -8.89 18.45
C THR A 372 -10.61 -9.84 17.35
N TYR A 373 -10.97 -9.55 16.10
CA TYR A 373 -10.64 -10.34 14.91
C TYR A 373 -9.12 -10.52 14.71
N VAL A 374 -8.32 -9.45 14.86
CA VAL A 374 -6.84 -9.51 14.66
C VAL A 374 -6.14 -10.47 15.61
N LYS A 375 -6.75 -10.82 16.75
CA LYS A 375 -6.16 -11.75 17.72
C LYS A 375 -6.20 -13.19 17.21
N PHE A 376 -7.10 -13.50 16.28
CA PHE A 376 -7.28 -14.84 15.73
C PHE A 376 -6.69 -15.00 14.34
N ILE A 377 -6.87 -14.00 13.48
CA ILE A 377 -6.44 -14.06 12.07
C ILE A 377 -5.24 -13.14 11.89
N THR A 378 -4.06 -13.73 12.07
CA THR A 378 -2.76 -13.03 12.02
C THR A 378 -1.97 -13.46 10.78
N HIS A 379 -0.95 -12.69 10.42
CA HIS A 379 0.02 -13.10 9.40
C HIS A 379 0.74 -14.42 9.74
N GLU A 380 0.94 -14.71 11.04
CA GLU A 380 1.55 -15.96 11.50
C GLU A 380 0.64 -17.17 11.24
N LYS A 381 -0.66 -17.02 11.53
CA LYS A 381 -1.67 -18.05 11.27
C LYS A 381 -2.08 -18.12 9.80
N CYS A 382 -1.79 -17.09 9.00
CA CYS A 382 -2.13 -16.99 7.57
C CYS A 382 -0.89 -16.64 6.72
N PRO A 383 0.12 -17.52 6.61
CA PRO A 383 1.36 -17.22 5.89
C PRO A 383 1.16 -16.97 4.40
N PHE A 384 0.07 -17.49 3.81
CA PHE A 384 -0.31 -17.29 2.40
C PHE A 384 -1.25 -16.10 2.18
N GLY A 385 -1.41 -15.24 3.20
CA GLY A 385 -2.31 -14.10 3.18
C GLY A 385 -3.61 -14.33 3.94
N VAL A 386 -4.08 -13.27 4.60
CA VAL A 386 -5.35 -13.24 5.34
C VAL A 386 -6.53 -13.34 4.37
N PRO A 387 -7.66 -13.96 4.76
CA PRO A 387 -8.83 -14.09 3.89
C PRO A 387 -9.46 -12.73 3.56
N SER A 388 -10.15 -12.69 2.43
CA SER A 388 -11.02 -11.59 2.08
C SER A 388 -12.28 -11.64 2.95
N ARG A 389 -12.89 -10.47 3.17
CA ARG A 389 -13.94 -10.33 4.18
C ARG A 389 -14.99 -9.31 3.80
N SER A 390 -16.24 -9.61 4.11
CA SER A 390 -17.31 -8.64 4.23
C SER A 390 -17.74 -8.45 5.69
N THR A 391 -18.14 -7.23 6.03
CA THR A 391 -18.70 -6.95 7.35
C THR A 391 -19.90 -6.04 7.23
N VAL A 392 -21.07 -6.49 7.69
CA VAL A 392 -22.34 -5.77 7.56
C VAL A 392 -23.14 -5.85 8.85
N GLU A 393 -23.96 -4.84 9.14
CA GLU A 393 -24.82 -4.84 10.32
C GLU A 393 -26.12 -5.58 10.02
N MET A 394 -26.49 -6.52 10.89
CA MET A 394 -27.77 -7.22 10.83
C MET A 394 -28.51 -7.09 12.16
N PRO A 395 -29.85 -7.13 12.15
CA PRO A 395 -30.66 -7.09 13.38
C PRO A 395 -30.60 -8.46 14.09
N LEU A 396 -29.40 -8.91 14.43
CA LEU A 396 -29.12 -10.25 14.95
C LEU A 396 -29.92 -10.55 16.22
N VAL A 397 -29.94 -9.59 17.14
CA VAL A 397 -30.67 -9.72 18.42
C VAL A 397 -32.19 -9.83 18.20
N GLU A 398 -32.74 -9.16 17.17
CA GLU A 398 -34.16 -9.26 16.82
C GLU A 398 -34.53 -10.62 16.19
N MET A 399 -33.52 -11.34 15.70
CA MET A 399 -33.66 -12.66 15.07
C MET A 399 -33.30 -13.82 16.02
N ASP A 400 -33.15 -13.55 17.33
CA ASP A 400 -32.69 -14.50 18.36
C ASP A 400 -31.24 -15.02 18.16
N PHE A 401 -30.39 -14.22 17.50
CA PHE A 401 -28.94 -14.45 17.43
C PHE A 401 -28.21 -13.61 18.48
N SER A 402 -27.00 -14.03 18.85
CA SER A 402 -26.03 -13.20 19.58
C SER A 402 -25.56 -11.99 18.76
N ARG A 403 -24.74 -11.13 19.38
CA ARG A 403 -24.26 -9.89 18.77
C ARG A 403 -23.30 -10.09 17.58
N ALA A 404 -22.81 -11.31 17.37
CA ALA A 404 -21.97 -11.68 16.24
C ALA A 404 -22.45 -12.98 15.56
N TYR A 405 -22.38 -13.01 14.23
CA TYR A 405 -22.52 -14.21 13.41
C TYR A 405 -21.41 -14.20 12.36
N MET A 406 -20.73 -15.33 12.18
CA MET A 406 -19.66 -15.45 11.18
C MET A 406 -19.88 -16.68 10.30
N GLU A 407 -19.64 -16.52 9.00
CA GLU A 407 -19.54 -17.62 8.06
C GLU A 407 -18.17 -17.57 7.37
N VAL A 408 -17.50 -18.72 7.31
CA VAL A 408 -16.20 -18.85 6.65
C VAL A 408 -16.28 -19.86 5.52
N LEU A 409 -15.69 -19.52 4.37
CA LEU A 409 -15.47 -20.44 3.26
C LEU A 409 -14.05 -21.01 3.37
N VAL A 410 -13.95 -22.34 3.39
CA VAL A 410 -12.71 -23.07 3.65
C VAL A 410 -12.38 -23.96 2.46
N SER A 411 -11.10 -24.03 2.10
CA SER A 411 -10.58 -24.99 1.13
C SER A 411 -9.81 -26.10 1.82
N ASN A 412 -9.92 -27.32 1.27
CA ASN A 412 -9.10 -28.44 1.70
C ASN A 412 -7.63 -28.34 1.23
N ASN A 413 -7.33 -27.42 0.30
CA ASN A 413 -5.98 -27.14 -0.16
C ASN A 413 -5.53 -25.72 0.28
N LYS A 414 -4.23 -25.45 0.21
CA LYS A 414 -3.63 -24.17 0.64
C LYS A 414 -3.26 -23.25 -0.53
N ASP A 415 -3.55 -23.65 -1.77
CA ASP A 415 -3.22 -22.88 -2.96
C ASP A 415 -4.20 -21.72 -3.14
N LYS A 416 -3.77 -20.53 -2.75
CA LYS A 416 -4.53 -19.29 -2.92
C LYS A 416 -3.60 -18.13 -3.21
N LYS A 417 -4.08 -17.17 -4.00
CA LYS A 417 -3.40 -15.89 -4.21
C LYS A 417 -4.22 -14.79 -3.56
N VAL A 418 -3.57 -14.00 -2.71
CA VAL A 418 -4.23 -12.97 -1.91
C VAL A 418 -3.71 -11.59 -2.33
N LEU A 419 -4.62 -10.66 -2.61
CA LEU A 419 -4.29 -9.25 -2.78
C LEU A 419 -4.58 -8.49 -1.49
N HIS A 420 -3.54 -7.94 -0.87
CA HIS A 420 -3.65 -7.16 0.36
C HIS A 420 -2.95 -5.80 0.18
N VAL A 421 -3.74 -4.76 -0.07
CA VAL A 421 -3.31 -3.37 -0.17
C VAL A 421 -3.46 -2.72 1.21
N GLN A 422 -2.33 -2.39 1.82
CA GLN A 422 -2.27 -1.76 3.16
C GLN A 422 -1.76 -0.32 3.11
N SER A 423 -1.19 0.10 1.98
CA SER A 423 -0.75 1.47 1.74
C SER A 423 -1.86 2.29 1.10
N ILE A 424 -1.90 3.58 1.44
CA ILE A 424 -2.71 4.56 0.71
C ILE A 424 -2.04 4.80 -0.66
N SER A 425 -2.82 4.69 -1.74
CA SER A 425 -2.33 4.72 -3.12
C SER A 425 -3.35 5.35 -4.07
N CYS A 426 -2.96 5.60 -5.32
CA CYS A 426 -3.87 6.22 -6.31
C CYS A 426 -4.74 5.20 -7.09
N TRP A 427 -4.56 3.89 -6.89
CA TRP A 427 -5.19 2.88 -7.76
C TRP A 427 -6.29 2.06 -7.07
N ALA A 428 -6.12 1.72 -5.79
CA ALA A 428 -7.12 0.99 -5.01
C ALA A 428 -7.12 1.42 -3.54
N PRO A 429 -8.28 1.37 -2.86
CA PRO A 429 -8.39 1.74 -1.46
C PRO A 429 -7.61 0.76 -0.58
N SER A 430 -6.90 1.31 0.40
CA SER A 430 -6.28 0.52 1.47
C SER A 430 -7.35 -0.22 2.28
N CYS A 431 -7.03 -1.42 2.76
CA CYS A 431 -7.88 -2.12 3.71
C CYS A 431 -8.01 -1.28 4.99
N ILE A 432 -9.25 -1.09 5.47
CA ILE A 432 -9.56 -0.39 6.73
C ILE A 432 -9.55 -1.39 7.92
N GLY A 433 -9.25 -2.65 7.67
CA GLY A 433 -9.23 -3.70 8.69
C GLY A 433 -8.33 -4.87 8.29
N PRO A 434 -8.23 -5.88 9.15
CA PRO A 434 -7.32 -7.01 9.01
C PRO A 434 -7.83 -8.09 8.04
N TYR A 435 -8.08 -7.70 6.80
CA TYR A 435 -8.57 -8.57 5.74
C TYR A 435 -7.87 -8.23 4.44
N SER A 436 -7.99 -9.08 3.43
CA SER A 436 -7.46 -8.81 2.09
C SER A 436 -8.56 -8.35 1.15
N GLN A 437 -8.23 -7.56 0.12
CA GLN A 437 -9.18 -7.10 -0.88
C GLN A 437 -9.77 -8.26 -1.68
N ALA A 438 -8.98 -9.30 -1.94
CA ALA A 438 -9.46 -10.46 -2.67
C ALA A 438 -8.60 -11.71 -2.45
N THR A 439 -9.23 -12.87 -2.58
CA THR A 439 -8.62 -14.20 -2.57
C THR A 439 -8.97 -14.93 -3.87
N LEU A 440 -7.97 -15.28 -4.68
CA LEU A 440 -8.13 -16.16 -5.84
C LEU A 440 -7.82 -17.61 -5.44
N HIS A 441 -8.74 -18.52 -5.74
CA HIS A 441 -8.59 -19.95 -5.49
C HIS A 441 -9.28 -20.76 -6.59
N GLU A 442 -8.57 -21.73 -7.18
CA GLU A 442 -9.09 -22.61 -8.26
C GLU A 442 -9.81 -21.85 -9.39
N GLY A 443 -9.35 -20.64 -9.73
CA GLY A 443 -9.92 -19.80 -10.79
C GLY A 443 -11.13 -18.97 -10.36
N ILE A 444 -11.56 -19.03 -9.10
CA ILE A 444 -12.62 -18.18 -8.53
C ILE A 444 -11.98 -17.09 -7.67
N LEU A 445 -12.30 -15.84 -7.99
CA LEU A 445 -11.87 -14.65 -7.27
C LEU A 445 -12.96 -14.19 -6.31
N LEU A 446 -12.69 -14.32 -5.02
CA LEU A 446 -13.56 -13.89 -3.93
C LEU A 446 -13.12 -12.50 -3.48
N MET A 447 -13.91 -11.47 -3.76
CA MET A 447 -13.57 -10.10 -3.39
C MET A 447 -14.21 -9.71 -2.07
N ALA A 448 -13.42 -9.12 -1.19
CA ALA A 448 -13.93 -8.46 -0.01
C ALA A 448 -14.88 -7.33 -0.38
N GLY A 449 -15.56 -6.84 0.65
CA GLY A 449 -16.38 -5.67 0.57
C GLY A 449 -15.76 -4.45 -0.08
N GLN A 450 -16.32 -4.01 -1.20
CA GLN A 450 -15.91 -2.80 -1.87
C GLN A 450 -16.82 -1.63 -1.51
N LEU A 451 -16.18 -0.54 -1.10
CA LEU A 451 -16.81 0.70 -0.68
C LEU A 451 -16.50 1.81 -1.68
N GLY A 452 -17.36 2.83 -1.72
CA GLY A 452 -17.20 4.02 -2.56
C GLY A 452 -16.11 4.99 -2.12
N LEU A 453 -14.96 4.46 -1.69
CA LEU A 453 -13.81 5.24 -1.25
C LEU A 453 -13.02 5.75 -2.44
N ASP A 454 -12.65 7.03 -2.40
CA ASP A 454 -11.61 7.59 -3.23
C ASP A 454 -10.24 7.05 -2.76
N PRO A 455 -9.53 6.23 -3.57
CA PRO A 455 -8.29 5.57 -3.14
C PRO A 455 -7.21 6.49 -2.52
N PRO A 456 -6.85 7.63 -3.13
CA PRO A 456 -5.76 8.45 -2.60
C PRO A 456 -6.12 9.19 -1.32
N THR A 457 -7.41 9.53 -1.10
CA THR A 457 -7.82 10.26 0.12
C THR A 457 -8.41 9.37 1.20
N MET A 458 -8.82 8.14 0.84
CA MET A 458 -9.56 7.20 1.69
C MET A 458 -10.88 7.79 2.24
N ASN A 459 -11.39 8.85 1.62
CA ASN A 459 -12.67 9.47 1.92
C ASN A 459 -13.77 8.86 1.06
N LEU A 460 -14.99 8.88 1.58
CA LEU A 460 -16.18 8.53 0.80
C LEU A 460 -16.42 9.57 -0.29
N CYS A 461 -16.76 9.14 -1.50
CA CYS A 461 -17.16 10.07 -2.55
C CYS A 461 -18.44 10.82 -2.18
N SER A 462 -18.40 12.15 -2.30
CA SER A 462 -19.58 13.00 -2.12
C SER A 462 -20.51 12.90 -3.33
N GLY A 463 -21.82 12.85 -3.10
CA GLY A 463 -22.81 12.78 -4.19
C GLY A 463 -23.94 11.78 -3.98
N GLY A 464 -23.95 11.10 -2.82
CA GLY A 464 -25.01 10.17 -2.45
C GLY A 464 -24.78 8.75 -2.97
N PRO A 465 -25.78 7.87 -2.78
CA PRO A 465 -25.62 6.41 -2.85
C PRO A 465 -25.14 5.93 -4.22
N GLY A 466 -25.67 6.50 -5.30
CA GLY A 466 -25.28 6.11 -6.64
C GLY A 466 -23.84 6.48 -6.99
N VAL A 467 -23.30 7.58 -6.45
CA VAL A 467 -21.88 7.97 -6.68
C VAL A 467 -20.95 7.07 -5.87
N GLU A 468 -21.34 6.74 -4.63
CA GLU A 468 -20.63 5.76 -3.81
C GLU A 468 -20.58 4.39 -4.50
N HIS A 469 -21.70 3.93 -5.06
CA HIS A 469 -21.80 2.67 -5.79
C HIS A 469 -20.92 2.66 -7.04
N GLU A 470 -20.94 3.75 -7.81
CA GLU A 470 -20.07 3.90 -8.98
C GLU A 470 -18.59 3.79 -8.61
N GLN A 471 -18.18 4.45 -7.52
CA GLN A 471 -16.79 4.35 -7.04
C GLN A 471 -16.47 2.95 -6.52
N ALA A 472 -17.41 2.28 -5.85
CA ALA A 472 -17.24 0.90 -5.40
C ALA A 472 -17.00 -0.03 -6.60
N LEU A 473 -17.75 0.11 -7.70
CA LEU A 473 -17.52 -0.65 -8.94
C LEU A 473 -16.15 -0.36 -9.57
N LYS A 474 -15.69 0.89 -9.58
CA LYS A 474 -14.35 1.25 -10.06
C LYS A 474 -13.26 0.61 -9.21
N ASN A 475 -13.44 0.58 -7.90
CA ASN A 475 -12.53 -0.07 -6.95
C ASN A 475 -12.51 -1.59 -7.16
N SER A 476 -13.68 -2.23 -7.33
CA SER A 476 -13.80 -3.66 -7.69
C SER A 476 -13.07 -3.98 -8.99
N GLU A 477 -13.23 -3.14 -10.02
CA GLU A 477 -12.57 -3.32 -11.32
C GLU A 477 -11.06 -3.18 -11.22
N ALA A 478 -10.54 -2.22 -10.45
CA ALA A 478 -9.10 -2.09 -10.21
C ALA A 478 -8.51 -3.33 -9.54
N ILE A 479 -9.23 -3.92 -8.57
CA ILE A 479 -8.86 -5.18 -7.92
C ILE A 479 -8.91 -6.34 -8.92
N ALA A 480 -9.99 -6.48 -9.70
CA ALA A 480 -10.14 -7.52 -10.70
C ALA A 480 -9.01 -7.50 -11.74
N LYS A 481 -8.66 -6.32 -12.25
CA LYS A 481 -7.55 -6.15 -13.20
C LYS A 481 -6.21 -6.61 -12.65
N SER A 482 -6.00 -6.54 -11.33
CA SER A 482 -4.79 -7.08 -10.69
C SER A 482 -4.68 -8.61 -10.78
N PHE A 483 -5.78 -9.29 -11.08
CA PHE A 483 -5.86 -10.73 -11.35
C PHE A 483 -6.08 -11.06 -12.83
N ASN A 484 -5.89 -10.08 -13.73
CA ASN A 484 -6.14 -10.20 -15.17
C ASN A 484 -7.59 -10.56 -15.54
N CYS A 485 -8.56 -10.15 -14.73
CA CYS A 485 -9.99 -10.25 -15.04
C CYS A 485 -10.68 -8.87 -15.01
N SER A 486 -11.95 -8.84 -15.42
CA SER A 486 -12.81 -7.65 -15.45
C SER A 486 -14.16 -8.03 -14.86
N ILE A 487 -14.68 -7.19 -13.95
CA ILE A 487 -15.98 -7.43 -13.31
C ILE A 487 -17.11 -7.38 -14.33
N SER A 488 -16.87 -6.74 -15.48
CA SER A 488 -17.87 -6.61 -16.53
C SER A 488 -18.03 -7.89 -17.35
N THR A 489 -16.99 -8.74 -17.41
CA THR A 489 -16.99 -9.96 -18.25
C THR A 489 -16.92 -11.25 -17.46
N SER A 490 -16.38 -11.20 -16.24
CA SER A 490 -16.05 -12.39 -15.44
C SER A 490 -16.93 -12.55 -14.19
N ALA A 491 -17.65 -11.51 -13.77
CA ALA A 491 -18.51 -11.60 -12.60
C ALA A 491 -19.55 -12.73 -12.71
N ILE A 492 -19.63 -13.55 -11.66
CA ILE A 492 -20.65 -14.59 -11.47
C ILE A 492 -21.82 -14.01 -10.68
N ALA A 493 -21.52 -13.29 -9.59
CA ALA A 493 -22.52 -12.68 -8.73
C ALA A 493 -22.06 -11.36 -8.12
N PHE A 494 -22.97 -10.40 -8.07
CA PHE A 494 -22.87 -9.17 -7.29
C PHE A 494 -23.83 -9.26 -6.10
N VAL A 495 -23.33 -9.13 -4.87
CA VAL A 495 -24.18 -8.90 -3.68
C VAL A 495 -24.00 -7.46 -3.26
N ILE A 496 -25.08 -6.70 -3.35
CA ILE A 496 -25.10 -5.26 -3.11
C ILE A 496 -25.88 -5.03 -1.83
N TYR A 497 -25.16 -4.71 -0.76
CA TYR A 497 -25.79 -4.35 0.50
C TYR A 497 -26.12 -2.87 0.49
N CYS A 498 -27.35 -2.57 0.89
CA CYS A 498 -27.95 -1.26 0.86
C CYS A 498 -28.53 -0.94 2.25
N SER A 499 -28.17 0.20 2.84
CA SER A 499 -28.76 0.59 4.14
C SER A 499 -30.28 0.66 4.05
N LYS A 500 -31.01 0.24 5.08
CA LYS A 500 -32.47 0.38 5.13
C LYS A 500 -32.94 1.83 4.99
N ASN A 501 -32.05 2.79 5.26
CA ASN A 501 -32.31 4.22 5.22
C ASN A 501 -32.31 4.83 3.80
N ILE A 502 -31.90 4.09 2.76
CA ILE A 502 -32.01 4.63 1.39
C ILE A 502 -33.43 4.62 0.84
N SER A 503 -33.74 5.68 0.09
CA SER A 503 -35.00 5.82 -0.61
C SER A 503 -35.12 4.82 -1.77
N SER A 504 -36.35 4.59 -2.25
CA SER A 504 -36.59 3.77 -3.45
C SER A 504 -35.98 4.40 -4.71
N LEU A 505 -35.91 5.73 -4.78
CA LEU A 505 -35.30 6.45 -5.91
C LEU A 505 -33.79 6.20 -5.97
N ASP A 506 -33.11 6.25 -4.82
CA ASP A 506 -31.67 5.97 -4.75
C ASP A 506 -31.35 4.53 -5.17
N ARG A 507 -32.20 3.57 -4.81
CA ARG A 507 -32.06 2.17 -5.22
C ARG A 507 -32.14 1.99 -6.74
N LEU A 508 -33.08 2.68 -7.39
CA LEU A 508 -33.20 2.70 -8.84
C LEU A 508 -32.00 3.40 -9.51
N ASP A 509 -31.45 4.45 -8.88
CA ASP A 509 -30.23 5.11 -9.37
C ASP A 509 -29.01 4.18 -9.30
N ILE A 510 -28.83 3.45 -8.19
CA ILE A 510 -27.78 2.43 -8.02
C ILE A 510 -27.85 1.39 -9.15
N GLU A 511 -29.04 0.83 -9.39
CA GLU A 511 -29.26 -0.19 -10.42
C GLU A 511 -28.92 0.35 -11.82
N LYS A 512 -29.46 1.53 -12.16
CA LYS A 512 -29.21 2.17 -13.45
C LYS A 512 -27.73 2.52 -13.67
N LYS A 513 -27.04 3.00 -12.63
CA LYS A 513 -25.61 3.31 -12.69
C LYS A 513 -24.78 2.06 -12.89
N GLN A 514 -25.10 0.98 -12.19
CA GLN A 514 -24.43 -0.30 -12.38
C GLN A 514 -24.51 -0.79 -13.82
N GLU A 515 -25.71 -0.82 -14.41
CA GLU A 515 -25.86 -1.23 -15.81
C GLU A 515 -25.04 -0.34 -16.75
N THR A 516 -25.06 0.97 -16.52
CA THR A 516 -24.34 1.94 -17.35
C THR A 516 -22.83 1.71 -17.30
N ILE A 517 -22.27 1.57 -16.10
CA ILE A 517 -20.83 1.39 -15.87
C ILE A 517 -20.36 0.04 -16.43
N LEU A 518 -21.09 -1.05 -16.15
CA LEU A 518 -20.72 -2.37 -16.66
C LEU A 518 -20.78 -2.42 -18.20
N ARG A 519 -21.72 -1.71 -18.84
CA ARG A 519 -21.75 -1.55 -20.30
C ARG A 519 -20.56 -0.76 -20.82
N GLN A 520 -20.18 0.34 -20.17
CA GLN A 520 -19.01 1.14 -20.55
C GLN A 520 -17.71 0.32 -20.43
N MET A 521 -17.54 -0.43 -19.34
CA MET A 521 -16.41 -1.33 -19.14
C MET A 521 -16.33 -2.40 -20.23
N LYS A 522 -17.46 -3.06 -20.55
CA LYS A 522 -17.52 -4.04 -21.66
C LYS A 522 -17.08 -3.45 -23.00
N ILE A 523 -17.49 -2.23 -23.32
CA ILE A 523 -17.10 -1.56 -24.57
C ILE A 523 -15.59 -1.30 -24.60
N SER A 524 -15.03 -0.84 -23.48
CA SER A 524 -13.58 -0.61 -23.33
C SER A 524 -12.79 -1.91 -23.49
N ASP A 525 -13.21 -3.00 -22.84
CA ASP A 525 -12.52 -4.30 -22.92
C ASP A 525 -12.55 -4.91 -24.33
N LEU A 526 -13.64 -4.69 -25.08
CA LEU A 526 -13.74 -5.10 -26.48
C LEU A 526 -12.80 -4.32 -27.39
N GLN A 527 -12.59 -3.03 -27.13
CA GLN A 527 -11.63 -2.20 -27.87
C GLN A 527 -10.19 -2.63 -27.61
N GLU A 528 -9.88 -3.16 -26.44
CA GLU A 528 -8.58 -3.78 -26.10
C GLU A 528 -8.37 -5.17 -26.74
N GLY A 529 -9.31 -5.66 -27.55
CA GLY A 529 -9.19 -6.92 -28.29
C GLY A 529 -9.41 -8.17 -27.44
N LYS A 530 -9.91 -8.03 -26.20
CA LYS A 530 -10.16 -9.18 -25.34
C LYS A 530 -11.48 -9.86 -25.71
N LYS A 531 -11.42 -11.15 -26.07
CA LYS A 531 -12.60 -11.98 -26.38
C LYS A 531 -13.03 -12.74 -25.13
N TYR A 532 -14.16 -12.36 -24.53
CA TYR A 532 -14.77 -13.10 -23.43
C TYR A 532 -16.15 -13.64 -23.81
N LYS A 533 -16.51 -14.81 -23.29
CA LYS A 533 -17.92 -15.22 -23.19
C LYS A 533 -18.54 -14.35 -22.10
N ALA A 534 -19.38 -13.39 -22.48
CA ALA A 534 -20.09 -12.58 -21.51
C ALA A 534 -20.99 -13.48 -20.65
N LEU A 535 -20.69 -13.58 -19.36
CA LEU A 535 -21.62 -14.13 -18.38
C LEU A 535 -22.65 -13.04 -18.05
N GLU A 536 -23.89 -13.46 -17.82
CA GLU A 536 -24.91 -12.60 -17.20
C GLU A 536 -24.84 -12.83 -15.68
N PRO A 537 -24.28 -11.88 -14.91
CA PRO A 537 -24.09 -12.06 -13.48
C PRO A 537 -25.42 -11.99 -12.73
N ILE A 538 -25.55 -12.79 -11.68
CA ILE A 538 -26.68 -12.65 -10.74
C ILE A 538 -26.42 -11.41 -9.89
N THR A 539 -27.35 -10.47 -9.85
CA THR A 539 -27.26 -9.30 -8.96
C THR A 539 -28.30 -9.43 -7.85
N LEU A 540 -27.85 -9.48 -6.61
CA LEU A 540 -28.67 -9.56 -5.41
C LEU A 540 -28.56 -8.26 -4.62
N TYR A 541 -29.68 -7.58 -4.43
CA TYR A 541 -29.77 -6.41 -3.56
C TYR A 541 -30.27 -6.83 -2.17
N VAL A 542 -29.49 -6.55 -1.13
CA VAL A 542 -29.80 -6.92 0.26
C VAL A 542 -29.97 -5.65 1.09
N LEU A 543 -31.12 -5.49 1.73
CA LEU A 543 -31.33 -4.39 2.67
C LEU A 543 -30.78 -4.75 4.04
N VAL A 544 -29.93 -3.90 4.59
CA VAL A 544 -29.25 -4.11 5.87
C VAL A 544 -29.49 -2.96 6.85
N SER A 545 -29.27 -3.19 8.14
CA SER A 545 -29.51 -2.15 9.15
C SER A 545 -28.57 -0.96 8.97
N ASP A 546 -27.27 -1.24 8.81
CA ASP A 546 -26.23 -0.27 8.54
C ASP A 546 -25.02 -0.93 7.86
N LEU A 547 -24.11 -0.11 7.35
CA LEU A 547 -22.85 -0.52 6.73
C LEU A 547 -21.67 0.19 7.43
N PRO A 548 -20.44 -0.34 7.32
CA PRO A 548 -19.26 0.30 7.90
C PRO A 548 -19.22 1.80 7.61
N LYS A 549 -18.79 2.64 8.55
CA LYS A 549 -18.81 4.12 8.41
C LYS A 549 -20.11 4.76 7.87
N ARG A 550 -21.27 4.10 8.00
CA ARG A 550 -22.58 4.54 7.49
C ARG A 550 -22.62 4.69 5.97
N TYR A 551 -21.85 3.87 5.26
CA TYR A 551 -21.91 3.81 3.81
C TYR A 551 -23.28 3.38 3.32
N ILE A 552 -23.54 3.65 2.05
CA ILE A 552 -24.86 3.45 1.51
C ILE A 552 -24.94 2.25 0.57
N SER A 553 -23.81 1.87 -0.03
CA SER A 553 -23.66 0.71 -0.90
C SER A 553 -22.35 -0.04 -0.63
N PHE A 554 -22.41 -1.36 -0.65
CA PHE A 554 -21.26 -2.26 -0.50
C PHE A 554 -21.37 -3.38 -1.53
N ILE A 555 -20.30 -3.70 -2.25
CA ILE A 555 -20.30 -4.76 -3.26
C ILE A 555 -19.43 -5.92 -2.78
N ASP A 556 -20.05 -7.10 -2.71
CA ASP A 556 -19.37 -8.39 -2.66
C ASP A 556 -19.38 -9.00 -4.06
N LEU A 557 -18.25 -9.52 -4.52
CA LEU A 557 -18.09 -10.01 -5.89
C LEU A 557 -17.41 -11.37 -5.91
N ILE A 558 -18.06 -12.29 -6.60
CA ILE A 558 -17.49 -13.59 -6.98
C ILE A 558 -17.27 -13.54 -8.48
N SER A 559 -16.02 -13.61 -8.92
CA SER A 559 -15.59 -13.49 -10.32
C SER A 559 -14.73 -14.65 -10.79
#